data_AF-A0A947B5V6-F1
#
_entry.id   AF-A0A947B5V6-F1
#
_cell.length_a   1.000
_cell.length_b   1.000
_cell.length_c   1.000
_cell.angle_alpha   90.00
_cell.angle_beta   90.00
_cell.angle_gamma   90.00
#
_symmetry.space_group_name_H-M   'P 1'
#
loop_
_entity.id
_entity.type
_entity.pdbx_description
1 polymer ?
#
loop_
_entity_poly.entity_id
_entity_poly.type
_entity_poly.pdbx_seq_one_letter_code
_entity_poly.pdbx_strand_id
1 'polypeptide(L)' 'VREVLAEAEAAGATIVKPAQKADWGGFHGYFADPDGHLWEVAFNPFF' A
#
# COMPACT_ATOMS: atom_id res chain seq x y z
N VAL A 1 2.58 3.66 -5.40
CA VAL A 1 2.44 3.13 -4.01
C VAL A 1 2.11 4.24 -3.01
N ARG A 2 3.00 5.21 -2.73
CA ARG A 2 2.72 6.29 -1.76
C ARG A 2 1.41 7.04 -2.03
N GLU A 3 1.18 7.44 -3.27
CA GLU A 3 -0.04 8.17 -3.68
C GLU A 3 -1.30 7.35 -3.40
N VAL A 4 -1.33 6.09 -3.86
CA VAL A 4 -2.46 5.17 -3.60
C VAL A 4 -2.69 4.93 -2.10
N LEU A 5 -1.62 4.83 -1.29
CA LEU A 5 -1.79 4.72 0.17
C LEU A 5 -2.40 6.00 0.77
N ALA A 6 -1.97 7.18 0.32
CA ALA A 6 -2.54 8.44 0.79
C ALA A 6 -4.02 8.59 0.39
N GLU A 7 -4.39 8.15 -0.81
CA GLU A 7 -5.78 8.09 -1.26
C GLU A 7 -6.61 7.12 -0.40
N ALA A 8 -6.06 5.95 -0.09
CA ALA A 8 -6.72 4.97 0.78
C ALA A 8 -6.95 5.54 2.19
N GLU A 9 -5.94 6.18 2.79
CA GLU A 9 -6.06 6.84 4.09
C GLU A 9 -7.11 7.95 4.08
N ALA A 10 -7.13 8.79 3.03
CA ALA A 10 -8.15 9.82 2.85
C ALA A 10 -9.56 9.24 2.68
N ALA A 11 -9.69 8.01 2.17
CA ALA A 11 -10.95 7.27 2.07
C ALA A 11 -11.36 6.52 3.36
N GLY A 12 -10.57 6.63 4.44
CA GLY A 12 -10.87 6.02 5.73
C GLY A 12 -10.16 4.68 5.99
N ALA A 13 -9.25 4.27 5.11
CA ALA A 13 -8.40 3.11 5.36
C ALA A 13 -7.36 3.42 6.46
N THR A 14 -6.90 2.36 7.13
CA THR A 14 -5.79 2.45 8.09
C THR A 14 -4.49 2.01 7.42
N ILE A 15 -3.45 2.85 7.43
CA ILE A 15 -2.13 2.47 6.93
C ILE A 15 -1.49 1.45 7.89
N VAL A 16 -1.35 0.21 7.44
CA VAL A 16 -0.75 -0.90 8.20
C VAL A 16 0.77 -0.93 8.00
N LYS A 17 1.22 -0.66 6.77
CA LYS A 17 2.65 -0.62 6.43
C LYS A 17 2.90 0.50 5.41
N PRO A 18 3.62 1.57 5.78
CA PRO A 18 3.98 2.63 4.85
C PRO A 18 4.76 2.10 3.63
N ALA A 19 4.65 2.83 2.52
CA ALA A 19 5.35 2.49 1.28
C ALA A 19 6.87 2.42 1.49
N GLN A 20 7.47 1.29 1.14
CA GLN A 20 8.90 1.05 1.24
C GLN A 20 9.41 0.21 0.08
N LYS A 21 10.74 0.20 -0.08
CA LYS A 21 11.39 -0.69 -1.06
C LYS A 21 11.09 -2.14 -0.70
N ALA A 22 10.74 -2.92 -1.70
CA ALA A 22 10.61 -4.36 -1.57
C ALA A 22 11.93 -5.03 -1.94
N ASP A 23 12.20 -6.18 -1.32
CA ASP A 23 13.45 -6.94 -1.55
C ASP A 23 13.60 -7.40 -3.00
N TRP A 24 12.49 -7.58 -3.71
CA TRP A 24 12.45 -7.90 -5.12
C TRP A 24 12.67 -6.70 -6.04
N GLY A 25 12.99 -5.49 -5.56
CA GLY A 25 13.49 -4.41 -6.41
C GLY A 25 12.49 -3.32 -6.84
N GLY A 26 11.24 -3.34 -6.36
CA GLY A 26 10.31 -2.22 -6.49
C GLY A 26 9.80 -1.71 -5.14
N PHE A 27 8.51 -1.38 -5.05
CA PHE A 27 7.92 -0.81 -3.85
C PHE A 27 6.64 -1.52 -3.46
N HIS A 28 6.39 -1.59 -2.14
CA HIS A 28 5.11 -2.03 -1.63
C HIS A 28 4.71 -1.31 -0.35
N GLY A 29 3.43 -1.39 -0.02
CA GLY A 29 2.86 -0.93 1.24
C GLY A 29 1.47 -1.55 1.44
N TYR A 30 0.94 -1.42 2.64
CA TYR A 30 -0.30 -2.08 3.02
C TYR A 30 -1.22 -1.12 3.76
N PHE A 31 -2.51 -1.28 3.50
CA PHE A 31 -3.58 -0.65 4.27
C PHE A 31 -4.66 -1.68 4.58
N ALA A 32 -5.43 -1.43 5.64
CA ALA A 32 -6.68 -2.12 5.92
C ALA A 32 -7.84 -1.20 5.53
N ASP A 33 -8.79 -1.70 4.74
CA ASP A 33 -10.01 -0.94 4.43
C ASP A 33 -10.90 -0.75 5.69
N PRO A 34 -11.96 0.06 5.64
CA PRO A 34 -12.81 0.31 6.80
C PRO A 34 -13.47 -0.95 7.40
N ASP A 35 -13.62 -2.02 6.61
CA ASP A 35 -14.15 -3.32 7.05
C ASP A 35 -13.06 -4.23 7.62
N GLY A 36 -11.80 -3.81 7.56
CA GLY A 36 -10.64 -4.51 8.10
C GLY A 36 -9.95 -5.47 7.12
N HIS A 37 -10.32 -5.48 5.83
CA HIS A 37 -9.61 -6.32 4.86
C HIS A 37 -8.23 -5.73 4.56
N LEU A 38 -7.21 -6.58 4.56
CA LEU A 38 -5.84 -6.19 4.28
C LEU A 38 -5.57 -6.16 2.77
N TRP A 39 -5.08 -5.03 2.29
CA TRP A 39 -4.70 -4.81 0.89
C TRP A 39 -3.22 -4.51 0.77
N GLU A 40 -2.58 -5.10 -0.25
CA GLU A 40 -1.22 -4.72 -0.68
C GLU A 40 -1.30 -3.81 -1.91
N VAL A 41 -0.57 -2.70 -1.85
CA VAL A 41 -0.27 -1.88 -3.02
C VAL A 41 1.18 -2.11 -3.40
N ALA A 42 1.41 -2.72 -4.55
CA ALA A 42 2.75 -3.00 -5.06
C ALA A 42 2.97 -2.33 -6.42
N PHE A 43 4.19 -1.84 -6.64
CA PHE A 43 4.70 -1.47 -7.96
C PHE A 43 5.86 -2.39 -8.29
N ASN A 44 5.63 -3.34 -9.19
CA ASN A 44 6.63 -4.27 -9.66
C ASN A 44 7.23 -3.79 -10.99
N PRO A 45 8.49 -3.32 -11.03
CA PRO A 45 9.09 -2.77 -12.25
C PRO A 45 9.45 -3.86 -13.28
N PHE A 46 9.24 -5.13 -12.97
CA PHE A 46 9.53 -6.25 -13.86
C PHE A 46 8.30 -6.77 -14.61
N PHE A 47 7.18 -6.04 -14.55
CA PHE A 47 5.93 -6.33 -15.26
C PHE A 47 5.36 -5.04 -15.87
#